data_AF-A0A2P8WCW0-F1
#
_entry.id   AF-A0A2P8WCW0-F1
#
_cell.length_a   1.000
_cell.length_b   1.000
_cell.length_c   1.000
_cell.angle_alpha   90.00
_cell.angle_beta   90.00
_cell.angle_gamma   90.00
#
_symmetry.space_group_name_H-M   'P 1'
#
loop_
_entity.id
_entity.type
_entity.pdbx_description
1 polymer ?
#
loop_
_entity_poly.entity_id
_entity_poly.type
_entity_poly.pdbx_seq_one_letter_code
_entity_poly.pdbx_strand_id
1 'polypeptide(L)' 'MTTQTLAPDQLHTLDAYWRAANYLSVGQIYLFNNPLLKRPLT' A
#
# COMPACT_ATOMS: atom_id res chain seq x y z
N MET A 1 -21.05 7.21 23.36
CA MET A 1 -20.00 7.78 22.48
C MET A 1 -20.53 7.70 21.07
N THR A 2 -20.62 8.80 20.34
CA THR A 2 -21.03 8.81 18.93
C THR A 2 -19.84 8.45 18.06
N THR A 3 -19.90 7.30 17.39
CA THR A 3 -18.86 6.88 16.44
C THR A 3 -18.99 7.73 15.18
N GLN A 4 -18.02 8.60 14.92
CA GLN A 4 -17.95 9.34 13.67
C GLN A 4 -17.30 8.44 12.61
N THR A 5 -18.10 7.96 11.67
CA THR A 5 -17.61 7.18 10.54
C THR A 5 -16.89 8.10 9.55
N LEU A 6 -15.74 7.64 9.05
CA LEU A 6 -14.98 8.36 8.03
C LEU A 6 -15.81 8.56 6.76
N ALA A 7 -15.61 9.69 6.09
CA ALA A 7 -16.14 9.88 4.75
C ALA A 7 -15.52 8.85 3.79
N PRO A 8 -16.26 8.35 2.78
CA PRO A 8 -15.76 7.34 1.85
C PRO A 8 -14.39 7.69 1.22
N ASP A 9 -14.17 8.95 0.83
CA ASP A 9 -12.91 9.38 0.21
C ASP A 9 -11.72 9.32 1.18
N GLN A 10 -11.95 9.58 2.46
CA GLN A 10 -10.92 9.44 3.49
C GLN A 10 -10.55 7.97 3.68
N LEU A 11 -11.55 7.08 3.68
CA LEU A 11 -11.34 5.64 3.78
C LEU A 11 -10.57 5.10 2.56
N HIS A 12 -10.91 5.54 1.35
CA HIS A 12 -10.19 5.18 0.13
C HIS A 12 -8.73 5.67 0.14
N THR A 13 -8.47 6.87 0.65
CA THR A 13 -7.12 7.42 0.75
C THR A 13 -6.27 6.62 1.73
N LEU A 14 -6.82 6.26 2.88
CA LEU A 14 -6.14 5.43 3.86
C LEU A 14 -5.86 4.02 3.34
N ASP A 15 -6.81 3.42 2.63
CA ASP A 15 -6.63 2.11 2.01
C ASP A 15 -5.53 2.14 0.92
N ALA A 16 -5.51 3.18 0.07
CA ALA A 16 -4.47 3.35 -0.93
C ALA A 16 -3.08 3.51 -0.29
N TYR A 17 -2.99 4.32 0.76
CA TYR A 17 -1.76 4.49 1.53
C TYR A 17 -1.30 3.17 2.16
N TRP A 18 -2.23 2.42 2.78
CA TRP A 18 -1.94 1.14 3.41
C TRP A 18 -1.41 0.11 2.40
N ARG A 19 -2.04 0.00 1.22
CA ARG A 19 -1.56 -0.88 0.14
C ARG A 19 -0.18 -0.47 -0.35
N ALA A 20 0.08 0.82 -0.52
CA ALA A 20 1.40 1.31 -0.94
C ALA A 20 2.48 0.99 0.11
N ALA A 21 2.20 1.23 1.39
CA ALA A 21 3.14 0.94 2.48
C ALA A 21 3.46 -0.57 2.58
N ASN A 22 2.44 -1.44 2.50
CA ASN A 22 2.63 -2.88 2.53
C ASN A 22 3.45 -3.38 1.33
N TYR A 23 3.14 -2.87 0.13
CA TYR A 23 3.89 -3.23 -1.08
C TYR A 23 5.36 -2.85 -0.96
N LEU A 24 5.65 -1.62 -0.49
CA LEU A 24 7.02 -1.17 -0.26
C LEU A 24 7.74 -1.99 0.81
N SER A 25 7.05 -2.35 1.90
CA SER A 25 7.64 -3.14 3.00
C SER A 25 8.06 -4.52 2.51
N VAL A 26 7.20 -5.23 1.77
CA VAL A 26 7.54 -6.51 1.14
C VAL A 26 8.66 -6.32 0.11
N GLY A 27 8.57 -5.28 -0.72
CA GLY A 27 9.61 -4.96 -1.70
C GLY A 27 10.99 -4.75 -1.05
N GLN A 28 11.08 -4.03 0.05
CA GLN A 28 12.32 -3.76 0.76
C GLN A 28 12.95 -5.02 1.38
N ILE A 29 12.13 -6.00 1.78
CA ILE A 29 12.61 -7.26 2.38
C ILE A 29 13.10 -8.23 1.30
N TYR A 30 12.36 -8.36 0.20
CA TYR A 30 12.56 -9.46 -0.76
C TYR A 30 13.17 -9.02 -2.10
N LEU A 31 13.00 -7.76 -2.52
CA LEU A 31 13.43 -7.29 -3.82
C LEU A 31 14.68 -6.43 -3.70
N PHE A 32 15.82 -6.97 -4.14
CA PHE A 32 17.05 -6.19 -4.27
C PHE A 32 16.97 -5.16 -5.41
N ASN A 33 16.26 -5.48 -6.50
CA ASN A 33 16.04 -4.59 -7.64
C ASN A 33 14.63 -4.77 -8.22
N ASN A 34 14.27 -3.98 -9.23
CA ASN A 34 12.96 -4.03 -9.89
C ASN A 34 11.74 -3.87 -8.92
N PRO A 35 11.75 -2.89 -8.01
CA PRO A 35 10.73 -2.80 -6.95
C PRO A 35 9.31 -2.52 -7.48
N LEU A 36 9.18 -1.99 -8.70
CA LEU A 36 7.89 -1.73 -9.34
C LEU A 36 7.51 -2.78 -10.41
N LEU A 37 8.22 -3.91 -10.46
CA LEU A 37 7.94 -5.02 -11.36
C LEU A 37 7.77 -4.60 -12.84
N LYS A 38 8.60 -3.65 -13.30
CA LYS A 38 8.61 -3.21 -14.71
C LYS A 38 9.01 -4.33 -15.68
N ARG A 39 9.56 -5.41 -15.13
CA ARG A 39 9.96 -6.65 -15.80
C ARG A 39 9.48 -7.83 -14.93
N PRO A 40 9.17 -9.02 -15.48
CA PRO A 40 8.84 -10.20 -14.70
C PRO A 40 9.94 -10.56 -13.69
N LEU A 41 9.55 -11.17 -12.58
CA LEU A 41 10.51 -11.79 -11.65
C LEU A 41 11.01 -13.12 -12.24
N THR A 42 12.26 -13.44 -11.98
CA THR A 42 12.97 -14.64 -12.46
C THR A 42 13.63 -15.35 -11.30
#